data_AF-A0A662MWY3-F1
#
_entry.id   AF-A0A662MWY3-F1
#
_cell.length_a   1.000
_cell.length_b   1.000
_cell.length_c   1.000
_cell.angle_alpha   90.00
_cell.angle_beta   90.00
_cell.angle_gamma   90.00
#
_symmetry.space_group_name_H-M   'P 1'
#
loop_
_entity.id
_entity.type
_entity.pdbx_description
1 polymer ?
#
loop_
_entity_poly.entity_id
_entity_poly.type
_entity_poly.pdbx_seq_one_letter_code
_entity_poly.pdbx_strand_id
1 'polypeptide(L)'
;LFRVGVEAGTYIRSLIHHIGLALGVGAHMAELRRTRSGPFKEDETLVTLHDLIDAYHFWKDDGIEDYFRKAIQPMEKAVEHLPKVWIRDSAVAAVTYGANLAIPGVVKLHKGIKRGDLVAIMTLKDELVALGKAKMTSGEMFNERKGIAVDVEKVLMPRDWYPKMW
;
A
#
# COMPACT_ATOMS: atom_id res chain seq x y z
N LEU A 1 -23.22 -11.51 18.48
CA LEU A 1 -22.33 -11.31 17.31
C LEU A 1 -22.04 -9.81 17.16
N PHE A 2 -20.78 -9.38 16.97
CA PHE A 2 -20.43 -7.96 16.79
C PHE A 2 -19.35 -7.78 15.71
N ARG A 3 -19.24 -6.57 15.16
CA ARG A 3 -18.17 -6.14 14.25
C ARG A 3 -17.33 -5.06 14.93
N VAL A 4 -16.02 -5.12 14.78
CA VAL A 4 -15.10 -4.15 15.41
C VAL A 4 -14.00 -3.74 14.43
N GLY A 5 -13.72 -2.43 14.37
CA GLY A 5 -12.53 -1.87 13.72
C GLY A 5 -11.46 -1.60 14.78
N VAL A 6 -10.22 -1.98 14.50
CA VAL A 6 -9.11 -1.87 15.45
C VAL A 6 -7.83 -1.41 14.75
N GLU A 7 -6.89 -0.86 15.51
CA GLU A 7 -5.53 -0.65 15.03
C GLU A 7 -4.78 -1.98 14.86
N ALA A 8 -3.79 -2.00 13.97
CA ALA A 8 -2.93 -3.15 13.78
C ALA A 8 -2.23 -3.55 15.09
N GLY A 9 -2.13 -4.86 15.36
CA GLY A 9 -1.57 -5.38 16.62
C GLY A 9 -2.59 -5.57 17.75
N THR A 10 -3.85 -5.19 17.55
CA THR A 10 -4.90 -5.43 18.55
C THR A 10 -5.30 -6.91 18.60
N TYR A 11 -5.18 -7.53 19.79
CA TYR A 11 -5.57 -8.92 20.01
C TYR A 11 -7.05 -9.06 20.38
N ILE A 12 -7.89 -9.46 19.41
CA ILE A 12 -9.35 -9.60 19.61
C ILE A 12 -9.71 -10.58 20.73
N ARG A 13 -8.90 -11.64 20.93
CA ARG A 13 -9.09 -12.59 22.05
C ARG A 13 -8.96 -11.91 23.42
N SER A 14 -7.98 -11.01 23.58
CA SER A 14 -7.80 -10.24 24.82
C SER A 14 -8.91 -9.20 25.00
N LEU A 15 -9.33 -8.54 23.91
CA LEU A 15 -10.49 -7.65 23.94
C LEU A 15 -11.75 -8.36 24.45
N ILE A 16 -12.08 -9.54 23.91
CA ILE A 16 -13.24 -10.32 24.33
C ILE A 16 -13.10 -10.78 25.79
N HIS A 17 -11.91 -11.18 26.22
CA HIS A 17 -11.65 -11.51 27.61
C HIS A 17 -11.95 -10.34 28.54
N HIS A 18 -11.46 -9.12 28.25
CA HIS A 18 -11.72 -7.93 29.04
C HIS A 18 -13.20 -7.50 29.03
N ILE A 19 -13.90 -7.66 27.90
CA ILE A 19 -15.36 -7.46 27.85
C ILE A 19 -16.05 -8.43 28.82
N GLY A 20 -15.63 -9.69 28.85
CA GLY A 20 -16.14 -10.69 29.80
C GLY A 20 -15.90 -10.32 31.26
N LEU A 21 -14.72 -9.77 31.58
CA LEU A 21 -14.41 -9.26 32.93
C LEU A 21 -15.33 -8.09 33.29
N ALA A 22 -15.52 -7.13 32.38
CA ALA A 22 -16.37 -5.96 32.60
C ALA A 22 -17.85 -6.34 32.81
N LEU A 23 -18.31 -7.43 32.20
CA LEU A 23 -19.66 -7.97 32.40
C LEU A 23 -19.80 -8.85 33.65
N GLY A 24 -18.71 -9.23 34.32
CA GLY A 24 -18.71 -10.02 35.55
C GLY A 24 -18.99 -11.52 35.38
N VAL A 25 -19.38 -11.97 34.18
CA VAL A 25 -19.71 -13.38 33.88
C VAL A 25 -18.61 -14.12 33.11
N GLY A 26 -17.60 -13.39 32.63
CA GLY A 26 -16.56 -13.93 31.75
C GLY A 26 -17.02 -14.10 30.30
N ALA A 27 -16.08 -14.09 29.36
CA ALA A 27 -16.33 -14.31 27.94
C ALA A 27 -15.07 -14.87 27.26
N HIS A 28 -15.28 -15.65 26.20
CA HIS A 28 -14.22 -16.17 25.35
C HIS A 28 -14.59 -16.03 23.87
N MET A 29 -13.58 -15.97 23.01
CA MET A 29 -13.76 -15.85 21.57
C MET A 29 -14.00 -17.23 20.96
N ALA A 30 -15.25 -17.52 20.60
CA ALA A 30 -15.63 -18.78 19.96
C ALA A 30 -15.20 -18.85 18.48
N GLU A 31 -15.37 -17.76 17.73
CA GLU A 31 -15.01 -17.66 16.31
C GLU A 31 -14.48 -16.26 15.99
N LEU A 32 -13.64 -16.15 14.97
CA LEU A 32 -13.16 -14.89 14.44
C LEU A 32 -12.98 -14.97 12.92
N ARG A 33 -13.52 -13.97 12.21
CA ARG A 33 -13.26 -13.74 10.78
C ARG A 33 -12.80 -12.30 10.57
N ARG A 34 -11.65 -12.11 9.91
CA ARG A 34 -11.15 -10.78 9.54
C ARG A 34 -11.79 -10.37 8.22
N THR A 35 -12.54 -9.28 8.23
CA THR A 35 -13.30 -8.78 7.06
C THR A 35 -12.62 -7.61 6.34
N ARG A 36 -11.54 -7.05 6.91
CA ARG A 36 -10.73 -5.99 6.31
C ARG A 36 -9.28 -6.02 6.82
N SER A 37 -8.33 -5.75 5.94
CA SER A 37 -6.92 -5.49 6.27
C SER A 37 -6.39 -4.38 5.36
N GLY A 38 -6.23 -3.18 5.92
CA GLY A 38 -5.86 -1.99 5.15
C GLY A 38 -6.84 -1.73 3.98
N PRO A 39 -6.36 -1.68 2.73
CA PRO A 39 -7.19 -1.47 1.54
C PRO A 39 -7.93 -2.74 1.09
N PHE A 40 -7.56 -3.92 1.58
CA PHE A 40 -8.18 -5.19 1.22
C PHE A 40 -9.41 -5.45 2.10
N LYS A 41 -10.53 -5.84 1.49
CA LYS A 41 -11.82 -6.12 2.13
C LYS A 41 -12.52 -7.28 1.43
N GLU A 42 -13.64 -7.72 1.98
CA GLU A 42 -14.48 -8.73 1.34
C GLU A 42 -15.30 -8.10 0.21
N ASP A 43 -14.73 -8.06 -0.99
CA ASP A 43 -15.36 -7.60 -2.23
C ASP A 43 -15.07 -8.60 -3.38
N GLU A 44 -15.35 -8.21 -4.62
CA GLU A 44 -15.16 -9.07 -5.81
C GLU A 44 -13.70 -9.50 -6.05
N THR A 45 -12.73 -8.89 -5.35
CA THR A 45 -11.31 -9.25 -5.44
C THR A 45 -10.89 -10.33 -4.43
N LEU A 46 -11.78 -10.72 -3.50
CA LEU A 46 -11.51 -11.77 -2.53
C LEU A 46 -11.68 -13.15 -3.19
N VAL A 47 -10.57 -13.87 -3.36
CA VAL A 47 -10.55 -15.22 -3.94
C VAL A 47 -10.26 -16.29 -2.89
N THR A 48 -10.84 -17.48 -3.06
CA THR A 48 -10.49 -18.66 -2.26
C THR A 48 -9.27 -19.38 -2.86
N LEU A 49 -8.73 -20.35 -2.13
CA LEU A 49 -7.64 -21.19 -2.64
C LEU A 49 -8.06 -22.03 -3.85
N HIS A 50 -9.32 -22.47 -3.91
CA HIS A 50 -9.84 -23.23 -5.04
C HIS A 50 -9.92 -22.33 -6.29
N ASP A 51 -10.51 -21.14 -6.17
CA ASP A 51 -10.60 -20.18 -7.29
C ASP A 51 -9.21 -19.84 -7.85
N LEU A 52 -8.20 -19.70 -6.98
CA LEU A 52 -6.84 -19.39 -7.39
C LEU A 52 -6.19 -20.54 -8.19
N ILE A 53 -6.41 -21.79 -7.75
CA ILE A 53 -5.91 -22.98 -8.44
C ILE A 53 -6.60 -23.14 -9.80
N ASP A 54 -7.92 -23.01 -9.84
CA ASP A 54 -8.70 -23.12 -11.07
C ASP A 54 -8.30 -22.04 -12.08
N ALA A 55 -8.18 -20.79 -11.61
CA ALA A 55 -7.70 -19.68 -12.43
C ALA A 55 -6.29 -19.93 -13.01
N TYR A 56 -5.41 -20.57 -12.24
CA TYR A 56 -4.08 -20.95 -12.71
C TYR A 56 -4.13 -22.01 -13.80
N HIS A 57 -4.97 -23.04 -13.65
CA HIS A 57 -5.17 -24.08 -14.67
C HIS A 57 -5.77 -23.52 -15.96
N PHE A 58 -6.80 -22.67 -15.87
CA PHE A 58 -7.36 -21.98 -17.03
C PHE A 58 -6.29 -21.20 -17.80
N TRP A 59 -5.34 -20.57 -17.10
CA TRP A 59 -4.23 -19.88 -17.76
C TRP A 59 -3.21 -20.85 -18.37
N LYS A 60 -2.78 -21.89 -17.64
CA LYS A 60 -1.69 -22.76 -18.08
C LYS A 60 -2.07 -23.81 -19.10
N ASP A 61 -3.24 -24.40 -18.92
CA ASP A 61 -3.68 -25.54 -19.72
C ASP A 61 -4.56 -25.07 -20.88
N ASP A 62 -5.45 -24.10 -20.61
CA ASP A 62 -6.43 -23.62 -21.59
C ASP A 62 -6.04 -22.28 -22.26
N GLY A 63 -4.99 -21.62 -21.77
CA GLY A 63 -4.50 -20.34 -22.31
C GLY A 63 -5.38 -19.12 -21.97
N ILE A 64 -6.35 -19.26 -21.06
CA ILE A 64 -7.30 -18.21 -20.65
C ILE A 64 -6.73 -17.44 -19.46
N GLU A 65 -6.06 -16.31 -19.71
CA GLU A 65 -5.39 -15.52 -18.66
C GLU A 65 -6.35 -14.71 -17.78
N ASP A 66 -7.53 -14.34 -18.27
CA ASP A 66 -8.43 -13.36 -17.63
C ASP A 66 -8.80 -13.70 -16.18
N TYR A 67 -9.02 -14.98 -15.87
CA TYR A 67 -9.35 -15.43 -14.52
C TYR A 67 -8.17 -15.23 -13.56
N PHE A 68 -6.98 -15.63 -14.00
CA PHE A 68 -5.75 -15.51 -13.19
C PHE A 68 -5.36 -14.05 -12.98
N ARG A 69 -5.49 -13.23 -14.02
CA ARG A 69 -5.23 -11.78 -13.95
C ARG A 69 -6.18 -11.07 -12.98
N LYS A 70 -7.44 -11.48 -12.89
CA LYS A 70 -8.41 -10.92 -11.92
C LYS A 70 -8.15 -11.40 -10.49
N ALA A 71 -7.68 -12.64 -10.32
CA ALA A 71 -7.36 -13.20 -9.01
C ALA A 71 -6.16 -12.51 -8.34
N ILE A 72 -5.25 -11.91 -9.11
CA ILE A 72 -4.05 -11.24 -8.60
C ILE A 72 -4.22 -9.72 -8.70
N GLN A 73 -4.21 -9.06 -7.56
CA GLN A 73 -4.27 -7.59 -7.49
C GLN A 73 -2.88 -6.98 -7.75
N PRO A 74 -2.79 -5.83 -8.43
CA PRO A 74 -1.53 -5.10 -8.60
C PRO A 74 -1.00 -4.61 -7.25
N MET A 75 0.32 -4.48 -7.11
CA MET A 75 0.95 -4.09 -5.83
C MET A 75 0.52 -2.68 -5.36
N GLU A 76 0.12 -1.83 -6.30
CA GLU A 76 -0.46 -0.51 -6.10
C GLU A 76 -1.70 -0.56 -5.20
N LYS A 77 -2.46 -1.66 -5.22
CA LYS A 77 -3.61 -1.88 -4.34
C LYS A 77 -3.22 -1.80 -2.87
N ALA A 78 -2.06 -2.34 -2.51
CA ALA A 78 -1.58 -2.38 -1.13
C ALA A 78 -1.26 -0.99 -0.57
N VAL A 79 -0.94 -0.01 -1.43
CA VAL A 79 -0.56 1.36 -1.04
C VAL A 79 -1.69 2.38 -1.21
N GLU A 80 -2.91 1.96 -1.53
CA GLU A 80 -4.06 2.87 -1.69
C GLU A 80 -4.32 3.74 -0.46
N HIS A 81 -4.09 3.19 0.73
CA HIS A 81 -4.32 3.85 2.01
C HIS A 81 -3.17 4.79 2.45
N LEU A 82 -2.04 4.77 1.75
CA LEU A 82 -0.88 5.61 2.07
C LEU A 82 -0.98 6.98 1.39
N PRO A 83 -0.44 8.05 1.98
CA PRO A 83 -0.21 9.31 1.28
C PRO A 83 0.75 9.09 0.10
N LYS A 84 0.47 9.76 -1.03
CA LYS A 84 1.19 9.56 -2.30
C LYS A 84 1.90 10.82 -2.76
N VAL A 85 3.07 10.64 -3.38
CA VAL A 85 3.84 11.68 -4.08
C VAL A 85 4.12 11.20 -5.50
N TRP A 86 3.62 11.91 -6.50
CA TRP A 86 3.81 11.58 -7.91
C TRP A 86 5.00 12.33 -8.48
N ILE A 87 5.83 11.63 -9.23
CA ILE A 87 7.12 12.15 -9.73
C ILE A 87 7.19 12.19 -11.24
N ARG A 88 8.06 13.07 -11.77
CA ARG A 88 8.37 13.16 -13.20
C ARG A 88 9.05 11.89 -13.69
N ASP A 89 8.81 11.52 -14.94
CA ASP A 89 9.49 10.40 -15.61
C ASP A 89 11.02 10.50 -15.49
N SER A 90 11.58 11.72 -15.59
CA SER A 90 13.03 11.97 -15.45
C SER A 90 13.59 11.68 -14.05
N ALA A 91 12.73 11.63 -13.01
CA ALA A 91 13.12 11.35 -11.63
C ALA A 91 12.94 9.87 -11.27
N VAL A 92 12.13 9.11 -12.02
CA VAL A 92 11.79 7.71 -11.71
C VAL A 92 13.04 6.86 -11.63
N ALA A 93 13.83 6.84 -12.70
CA ALA A 93 14.99 5.98 -12.75
C ALA A 93 16.02 6.39 -11.67
N ALA A 94 16.23 7.68 -11.37
CA ALA A 94 17.13 8.09 -10.29
C ALA A 94 16.73 7.45 -8.93
N VAL A 95 15.43 7.45 -8.61
CA VAL A 95 14.89 6.80 -7.40
C VAL A 95 15.13 5.29 -7.43
N THR A 96 14.90 4.61 -8.56
CA THR A 96 15.14 3.15 -8.67
C THR A 96 16.61 2.74 -8.52
N TYR A 97 17.54 3.66 -8.76
CA TYR A 97 18.97 3.49 -8.52
C TYR A 97 19.40 3.89 -7.10
N GLY A 98 18.46 4.26 -6.23
CA GLY A 98 18.69 4.54 -4.81
C GLY A 98 18.84 6.01 -4.44
N ALA A 99 18.58 6.94 -5.37
CA ALA A 99 18.57 8.36 -5.03
C ALA A 99 17.33 8.72 -4.19
N ASN A 100 17.51 9.65 -3.25
CA ASN A 100 16.39 10.28 -2.56
C ASN A 100 15.60 11.20 -3.49
N LEU A 101 14.31 11.38 -3.20
CA LEU A 101 13.44 12.22 -4.03
C LEU A 101 13.61 13.68 -3.65
N ALA A 102 14.18 14.48 -4.55
CA ALA A 102 14.25 15.93 -4.43
C ALA A 102 12.99 16.62 -4.99
N ILE A 103 12.70 17.83 -4.49
CA ILE A 103 11.55 18.65 -4.88
C ILE A 103 11.36 18.83 -6.39
N PRO A 104 12.41 19.11 -7.20
CA PRO A 104 12.24 19.28 -8.65
C PRO A 104 11.64 18.05 -9.36
N GLY A 105 11.76 16.87 -8.75
CA GLY A 105 11.18 15.63 -9.26
C GLY A 105 9.69 15.46 -8.97
N VAL A 106 9.11 16.23 -8.03
CA VAL A 106 7.70 16.12 -7.62
C VAL A 106 6.79 16.84 -8.63
N VAL A 107 5.67 16.22 -8.98
CA VAL A 107 4.64 16.79 -9.88
C VAL A 107 3.34 17.10 -9.14
N LYS A 108 2.84 16.14 -8.35
CA LYS A 108 1.65 16.30 -7.50
C LYS A 108 1.80 15.44 -6.25
N LEU A 109 1.07 15.76 -5.20
CA LEU A 109 1.11 15.05 -3.92
C LEU A 109 -0.24 15.09 -3.22
N HIS A 110 -0.48 14.15 -2.32
CA HIS A 110 -1.58 14.25 -1.37
C HIS A 110 -1.37 15.43 -0.39
N LYS A 111 -2.48 16.01 0.05
CA LYS A 111 -2.49 17.00 1.14
C LYS A 111 -2.30 16.33 2.49
N GLY A 112 -1.82 17.08 3.48
CA GLY A 112 -1.73 16.63 4.86
C GLY A 112 -0.56 15.70 5.19
N ILE A 113 0.41 15.54 4.28
CA ILE A 113 1.66 14.83 4.55
C ILE A 113 2.45 15.61 5.61
N LYS A 114 2.88 14.91 6.66
CA LYS A 114 3.73 15.43 7.74
C LYS A 114 5.12 14.83 7.62
N ARG A 115 6.11 15.52 8.19
CA ARG A 115 7.48 14.99 8.29
C ARG A 115 7.47 13.69 9.10
N GLY A 116 8.11 12.65 8.57
CA GLY A 116 8.17 11.31 9.16
C GLY A 116 7.10 10.35 8.66
N ASP A 117 6.04 10.83 8.00
CA ASP A 117 5.00 9.94 7.44
C ASP A 117 5.60 8.98 6.41
N LEU A 118 5.14 7.73 6.44
CA LEU A 118 5.39 6.77 5.38
C LEU A 118 4.57 7.17 4.15
N VAL A 119 5.24 7.37 3.01
CA VAL A 119 4.61 7.79 1.75
C VAL A 119 4.97 6.84 0.61
N ALA A 120 4.05 6.71 -0.34
CA ALA A 120 4.27 5.99 -1.59
C ALA A 120 4.68 6.95 -2.71
N ILE A 121 5.80 6.67 -3.36
CA ILE A 121 6.29 7.39 -4.54
C ILE A 121 5.71 6.71 -5.77
N MET A 122 4.97 7.46 -6.59
CA MET A 122 4.22 6.96 -7.74
C MET A 122 4.72 7.59 -9.04
N THR A 123 4.66 6.87 -10.15
CA THR A 123 4.77 7.49 -11.49
C THR A 123 3.48 8.23 -11.83
N LEU A 124 3.50 9.09 -12.86
CA LEU A 124 2.28 9.71 -13.39
C LEU A 124 1.26 8.72 -13.98
N LYS A 125 1.66 7.47 -14.18
CA LYS A 125 0.80 6.35 -14.62
C LYS A 125 0.24 5.54 -13.45
N ASP A 126 0.40 6.05 -12.23
CA ASP A 126 -0.01 5.40 -10.97
C ASP A 126 0.72 4.09 -10.65
N GLU A 127 1.90 3.86 -11.24
CA GLU A 127 2.77 2.73 -10.89
C GLU A 127 3.56 3.04 -9.61
N LEU A 128 3.68 2.06 -8.71
CA LEU A 128 4.41 2.21 -7.46
C LEU A 128 5.93 2.11 -7.70
N VAL A 129 6.63 3.21 -7.46
CA VAL A 129 8.09 3.30 -7.62
C VAL A 129 8.81 2.80 -6.37
N ALA A 130 8.47 3.39 -5.22
CA ALA A 130 9.14 3.15 -3.96
C ALA A 130 8.29 3.59 -2.75
N LEU A 131 8.70 3.16 -1.56
CA LEU A 131 8.24 3.65 -0.27
C LEU A 131 9.36 4.43 0.42
N GLY A 132 8.99 5.46 1.19
CA GLY A 132 9.95 6.24 1.95
C GLY A 132 9.31 7.12 3.00
N LYS A 133 10.13 7.83 3.77
CA LYS A 133 9.68 8.78 4.78
C LYS A 133 9.70 10.19 4.24
N ALA A 134 8.58 10.90 4.40
CA ALA A 134 8.51 12.31 4.06
C ALA A 134 9.50 13.11 4.92
N LYS A 135 10.42 13.82 4.27
CA LYS A 135 11.33 14.77 4.93
C LYS A 135 10.74 16.17 4.97
N MET A 136 9.69 16.44 4.21
CA MET A 136 8.97 17.71 4.16
C MET A 136 7.47 17.49 4.37
N THR A 137 6.75 18.52 4.77
CA THR A 137 5.27 18.56 4.79
C THR A 137 4.71 18.81 3.40
N SER A 138 3.41 18.58 3.17
CA SER A 138 2.79 18.91 1.88
C SER A 138 2.96 20.38 1.49
N GLY A 139 2.93 21.31 2.47
CA GLY A 139 3.08 22.74 2.22
C GLY A 139 4.50 23.12 1.81
N GLU A 140 5.50 22.54 2.48
CA GLU A 140 6.91 22.72 2.13
C GLU A 140 7.20 22.14 0.74
N MET A 141 6.69 20.93 0.45
CA MET A 141 6.85 20.30 -0.85
C MET A 141 6.28 21.12 -2.01
N PHE A 142 5.25 21.92 -1.75
CA PHE A 142 4.58 22.75 -2.75
C PHE A 142 5.27 24.11 -2.94
N ASN A 143 5.78 24.72 -1.87
CA ASN A 143 6.29 26.10 -1.89
C ASN A 143 7.80 26.18 -2.12
N GLU A 144 8.57 25.18 -1.68
CA GLU A 144 10.02 25.17 -1.83
C GLU A 144 10.44 24.81 -3.25
N ARG A 145 11.66 25.22 -3.65
CA ARG A 145 12.21 24.92 -4.98
C ARG A 145 13.37 23.92 -4.97
N LYS A 146 13.89 23.58 -3.79
CA LYS A 146 15.06 22.72 -3.59
C LYS A 146 14.91 21.93 -2.30
N GLY A 147 15.74 20.90 -2.14
CA GLY A 147 15.76 20.05 -0.95
C GLY A 147 15.18 18.66 -1.22
N ILE A 148 15.42 17.76 -0.25
CA ILE A 148 14.95 16.37 -0.30
C ILE A 148 13.54 16.32 0.28
N ALA A 149 12.59 15.92 -0.56
CA ALA A 149 11.19 15.77 -0.21
C ALA A 149 10.94 14.43 0.51
N VAL A 150 11.49 13.33 -0.01
CA VAL A 150 11.30 11.97 0.53
C VAL A 150 12.64 11.25 0.60
N ASP A 151 12.88 10.63 1.75
CA ASP A 151 14.00 9.73 2.01
C ASP A 151 13.55 8.30 1.69
N VAL A 152 14.15 7.72 0.66
CA VAL A 152 13.69 6.47 0.04
C VAL A 152 14.19 5.30 0.87
N GLU A 153 13.27 4.48 1.38
CA GLU A 153 13.60 3.33 2.22
C GLU A 153 13.51 2.00 1.46
N LYS A 154 12.54 1.88 0.54
CA LYS A 154 12.33 0.65 -0.23
C LYS A 154 11.92 0.92 -1.67
N VAL A 155 12.80 0.58 -2.61
CA VAL A 155 12.50 0.59 -4.04
C VAL A 155 11.76 -0.70 -4.42
N LEU A 156 10.71 -0.57 -5.24
CA LEU A 156 9.89 -1.68 -5.74
C LEU A 156 9.96 -1.79 -7.27
N MET A 157 10.00 -0.67 -7.97
CA MET A 157 10.09 -0.64 -9.43
C MET A 157 11.48 -1.08 -9.95
N PRO A 158 11.54 -1.91 -11.00
CA PRO A 158 12.78 -2.25 -11.68
C PRO A 158 13.48 -1.02 -12.31
N ARG A 159 14.81 -1.12 -12.47
CA ARG A 159 15.66 0.01 -12.90
C ARG A 159 15.54 0.38 -14.37
N ASP A 160 15.05 -0.52 -15.20
CA ASP A 160 15.07 -0.49 -16.65
C ASP A 160 13.72 -0.12 -17.29
N TRP A 161 12.69 0.14 -16.47
CA TRP A 161 11.37 0.57 -16.95
C TRP A 161 11.34 2.01 -17.45
N TYR A 162 12.23 2.86 -16.91
CA TYR A 162 12.37 4.26 -17.33
C TYR A 162 13.85 4.54 -17.67
N PRO A 163 14.14 5.33 -18.73
CA PRO A 163 15.51 5.62 -19.13
C PRO A 163 16.22 6.52 -18.11
N LYS A 164 17.56 6.46 -18.09
CA LYS A 164 18.38 7.35 -17.26
C LYS A 164 18.40 8.74 -17.85
N MET A 165 18.07 9.74 -17.03
CA MET A 165 17.87 11.13 -17.46
C MET A 165 18.59 12.14 -16.54
N TRP A 166 19.55 11.69 -15.71
CA TRP A 166 20.33 12.49 -14.77
C TRP A 166 21.84 12.35 -15.03
#